data_AF-A0A251UYG3-F1
#
_entry.id   AF-A0A251UYG3-F1
#
_cell.length_a   1.000
_cell.length_b   1.000
_cell.length_c   1.000
_cell.angle_alpha   90.00
_cell.angle_beta   90.00
_cell.angle_gamma   90.00
#
_symmetry.space_group_name_H-M   'P 1'
#
loop_
_entity.id
_entity.type
_entity.pdbx_description
1 polymer ?
#
loop_
_entity_poly.entity_id
_entity_poly.type
_entity_poly.pdbx_seq_one_letter_code
_entity_poly.pdbx_strand_id
1 'polypeptide(L)'
;MRGSVSKFSIFYKFRNPNSIRSLCTSLPHSAVAAAVCSELLDLVRMVRVSVLNDALKSMYNAEKRGKRQVMIRPSSKVIIKFLMVMQKHGYIGEFEYVDDHRSGKIVVELNGRLNKCGVISPRFDVGVKEIEPWTARLLPSRQFGYIVLTTSAGIMDHEEARRKNVGGKVLGFFY
;
A
#
# COMPACT_ATOMS: atom_id res chain seq x y z
N MET A 1 3.84 -21.67 47.14
CA MET A 1 3.00 -20.57 46.67
C MET A 1 3.81 -19.62 45.79
N ARG A 2 3.83 -19.82 44.46
CA ARG A 2 3.98 -18.77 43.44
C ARG A 2 3.20 -19.25 42.22
N GLY A 3 2.10 -18.57 41.92
CA GLY A 3 1.13 -18.97 40.92
C GLY A 3 1.70 -18.89 39.52
N SER A 4 1.56 -19.99 38.79
CA SER A 4 1.79 -20.11 37.36
C SER A 4 0.75 -19.26 36.63
N VAL A 5 1.05 -17.99 36.39
CA VAL A 5 0.21 -17.14 35.54
C VAL A 5 0.36 -17.66 34.12
N SER A 6 -0.65 -18.36 33.63
CA SER A 6 -0.64 -18.99 32.32
C SER A 6 -0.40 -17.92 31.23
N LYS A 7 0.50 -18.21 30.29
CA LYS A 7 0.76 -17.40 29.08
C LYS A 7 -0.52 -17.09 28.26
N PHE A 8 -1.64 -17.73 28.57
CA PHE A 8 -2.95 -17.49 27.97
C PHE A 8 -3.56 -16.14 28.32
N SER A 9 -3.32 -15.60 29.52
CA SER A 9 -3.96 -14.33 29.95
C SER A 9 -3.36 -13.09 29.27
N ILE A 10 -2.11 -13.18 28.79
CA ILE A 10 -1.43 -12.09 28.07
C ILE A 10 -1.98 -11.94 26.64
N PHE A 11 -2.51 -13.00 26.04
CA PHE A 11 -2.92 -12.99 24.63
C PHE A 11 -4.21 -12.19 24.38
N TYR A 12 -5.14 -12.17 25.35
CA TYR A 12 -6.41 -11.46 25.17
C TYR A 12 -6.33 -9.93 25.34
N LYS A 13 -5.22 -9.41 25.88
CA LYS A 13 -5.06 -7.97 26.13
C LYS A 13 -4.51 -7.19 24.92
N PHE A 14 -4.13 -7.88 23.83
CA PHE A 14 -3.57 -7.29 22.60
C PHE A 14 -4.53 -7.21 21.42
N ARG A 15 -5.85 -7.22 21.65
CA ARG A 15 -6.84 -7.10 20.57
C ARG A 15 -7.20 -5.65 20.19
N ASN A 16 -6.62 -4.65 20.87
CA ASN A 16 -6.93 -3.24 20.64
C ASN A 16 -5.67 -2.46 20.19
N PRO A 17 -5.64 -1.90 18.96
CA PRO A 17 -4.48 -1.18 18.43
C PRO A 17 -4.12 0.10 19.21
N ASN A 18 -4.99 0.56 20.12
CA ASN A 18 -4.72 1.70 21.00
C ASN A 18 -3.77 1.37 22.18
N SER A 19 -3.59 0.09 22.55
CA SER A 19 -2.69 -0.30 23.65
C SER A 19 -1.21 -0.27 23.30
N ILE A 20 -0.86 -0.24 22.01
CA ILE A 20 0.55 -0.24 21.55
C ILE A 20 1.17 1.17 21.67
N ARG A 21 0.34 2.23 21.62
CA ARG A 21 0.82 3.62 21.74
C ARG A 21 1.32 3.98 23.14
N SER A 22 0.80 3.35 24.20
CA SER A 22 1.18 3.70 25.59
C SER A 22 2.52 3.12 26.04
N LEU A 23 3.08 2.15 25.30
CA LEU A 23 4.36 1.52 25.63
C LEU A 23 5.58 2.27 25.04
N CYS A 24 5.37 3.11 24.03
CA CYS A 24 6.46 3.90 23.43
C CYS A 24 6.78 5.20 24.20
N THR A 25 5.94 5.62 25.15
CA THR A 25 6.14 6.88 25.89
C THR A 25 7.06 6.76 27.10
N SER A 26 7.57 5.57 27.44
CA SER A 26 8.34 5.35 28.68
C SER A 26 9.77 4.83 28.52
N LEU A 27 10.39 4.86 27.33
CA LEU A 27 11.74 4.33 27.14
C LEU A 27 12.72 5.37 26.54
N PRO A 28 13.94 5.51 27.10
CA PRO A 28 14.84 6.61 26.81
C PRO A 28 15.60 6.47 25.48
N HIS A 29 16.04 7.63 24.97
CA HIS A 29 16.87 7.84 23.80
C HIS A 29 18.12 6.93 23.78
N SER A 30 18.07 5.85 23.02
CA SER A 30 19.27 5.25 22.42
C SER A 30 18.87 4.62 21.09
N ALA A 31 19.76 4.68 20.10
CA ALA A 31 19.55 4.31 18.70
C ALA A 31 19.07 2.85 18.46
N VAL A 32 18.94 2.05 19.52
CA VAL A 32 18.43 0.67 19.52
C VAL A 32 16.91 0.63 19.28
N ALA A 33 16.17 1.71 19.58
CA ALA A 33 14.71 1.74 19.42
C ALA A 33 14.23 1.63 17.96
N ALA A 34 15.00 2.12 16.98
CA ALA A 34 14.62 2.06 15.57
C ALA A 34 14.75 0.64 14.99
N ALA A 35 15.81 -0.09 15.37
CA ALA A 35 16.05 -1.45 14.91
C ALA A 35 15.06 -2.45 15.53
N VAL A 36 14.86 -2.38 16.86
CA VAL A 36 13.98 -3.29 17.60
C VAL A 36 12.49 -3.07 17.24
N CYS A 37 12.09 -1.83 16.90
CA CYS A 37 10.73 -1.55 16.45
C CYS A 37 10.46 -2.04 15.01
N SER A 38 11.50 -2.17 14.17
CA SER A 38 11.38 -2.78 12.85
C SER A 38 11.25 -4.31 12.92
N GLU A 39 11.97 -4.97 13.83
CA GLU A 39 11.87 -6.43 14.07
C GLU A 39 10.60 -6.82 14.85
N LEU A 40 10.06 -5.95 15.71
CA LEU A 40 8.80 -6.20 16.43
C LEU A 40 7.55 -6.10 15.55
N LEU A 41 7.63 -5.44 14.38
CA LEU A 41 6.55 -5.43 13.40
C LEU A 41 6.42 -6.76 12.64
N ASP A 42 7.42 -7.63 12.69
CA ASP A 42 7.37 -8.97 12.08
C ASP A 42 6.63 -10.00 12.96
N LEU A 43 6.34 -9.70 14.23
CA LEU A 43 5.80 -10.67 15.21
C LEU A 43 4.29 -10.59 15.49
N VAL A 44 3.57 -9.59 14.99
CA VAL A 44 2.10 -9.64 14.92
C VAL A 44 1.73 -10.28 13.59
N ARG A 45 1.74 -11.62 13.57
CA ARG A 45 1.42 -12.46 12.41
C ARG A 45 -0.07 -12.35 12.04
N MET A 46 -0.50 -11.16 11.61
CA MET A 46 -1.76 -10.92 10.95
C MET A 46 -1.61 -11.39 9.49
N VAL A 47 -2.50 -12.26 9.02
CA VAL A 47 -2.43 -12.80 7.66
C VAL A 47 -2.52 -11.65 6.66
N ARG A 48 -1.51 -11.52 5.79
CA ARG A 48 -1.50 -10.51 4.71
C ARG A 48 -2.52 -10.89 3.65
N VAL A 49 -3.66 -10.19 3.63
CA VAL A 49 -4.77 -10.45 2.70
C VAL A 49 -4.54 -9.79 1.34
N SER A 50 -3.92 -8.60 1.29
CA SER A 50 -3.65 -7.88 0.04
C SER A 50 -2.31 -7.15 0.08
N VAL A 51 -1.31 -7.76 -0.58
CA VAL A 51 0.04 -7.18 -0.71
C VAL A 51 0.05 -5.80 -1.38
N LEU A 52 -0.90 -5.54 -2.29
CA LEU A 52 -1.03 -4.24 -2.95
C LEU A 52 -1.56 -3.17 -1.98
N ASN A 53 -2.49 -3.53 -1.08
CA ASN A 53 -3.01 -2.60 -0.09
C ASN A 53 -1.92 -2.17 0.89
N ASP A 54 -1.13 -3.13 1.38
CA ASP A 54 -0.01 -2.89 2.29
C ASP A 54 1.05 -1.99 1.64
N ALA A 55 1.35 -2.21 0.36
CA ALA A 55 2.28 -1.41 -0.42
C ALA A 55 1.81 0.04 -0.59
N LEU A 56 0.60 0.25 -1.11
CA LEU A 56 0.08 1.60 -1.34
C LEU A 56 -0.12 2.36 -0.03
N LYS A 57 -0.56 1.69 1.04
CA LYS A 57 -0.70 2.30 2.36
C LYS A 57 0.65 2.75 2.93
N SER A 58 1.70 1.94 2.73
CA SER A 58 3.07 2.31 3.13
C SER A 58 3.57 3.53 2.36
N MET A 59 3.29 3.61 1.05
CA MET A 59 3.62 4.78 0.23
C MET A 59 2.88 6.04 0.70
N TYR A 60 1.55 5.97 0.86
CA TYR A 60 0.75 7.11 1.33
C TYR A 60 1.22 7.63 2.68
N ASN A 61 1.55 6.72 3.61
CA ASN A 61 2.07 7.11 4.92
C ASN A 61 3.48 7.71 4.85
N ALA A 62 4.31 7.28 3.91
CA ALA A 62 5.66 7.83 3.70
C ALA A 62 5.58 9.24 3.10
N GLU A 63 4.74 9.44 2.09
CA GLU A 63 4.46 10.75 1.47
C GLU A 63 3.90 11.74 2.49
N LYS A 64 2.89 11.32 3.28
CA LYS A 64 2.33 12.16 4.34
C LYS A 64 3.35 12.56 5.41
N ARG A 65 4.40 11.77 5.60
CA ARG A 65 5.52 12.06 6.52
C ARG A 65 6.65 12.85 5.84
N GLY A 66 6.55 13.16 4.55
CA GLY A 66 7.58 13.86 3.79
C GLY A 66 8.86 13.05 3.58
N LYS A 67 8.78 11.71 3.56
CA LYS A 67 9.94 10.86 3.25
C LYS A 67 10.24 10.91 1.76
N ARG A 68 11.52 11.00 1.40
CA ARG A 68 11.98 11.00 -0.01
C ARG A 68 11.95 9.63 -0.67
N GLN A 69 12.01 8.55 0.12
CA GLN A 69 12.04 7.19 -0.38
C GLN A 69 11.23 6.25 0.51
N VAL A 70 10.66 5.22 -0.10
CA VAL A 70 9.93 4.15 0.59
C VAL A 70 10.40 2.79 0.11
N MET A 71 10.62 1.89 1.05
CA MET A 71 10.91 0.48 0.78
C MET A 71 9.63 -0.33 0.97
N ILE A 72 9.24 -1.07 -0.07
CA ILE A 72 8.06 -1.92 -0.09
C ILE A 72 8.50 -3.39 -0.04
N ARG A 73 7.93 -4.13 0.90
CA ARG A 73 8.08 -5.58 1.05
C ARG A 73 6.72 -6.20 1.41
N PRO A 74 6.22 -7.21 0.69
CA PRO A 74 6.83 -8.01 -0.37
C PRO A 74 6.67 -7.38 -1.76
N SER A 75 7.55 -7.72 -2.70
CA SER A 75 7.38 -7.34 -4.10
C SER A 75 6.39 -8.27 -4.82
N SER A 76 5.65 -7.75 -5.80
CA SER A 76 4.75 -8.54 -6.64
C SER A 76 4.65 -7.92 -8.03
N LYS A 77 4.45 -8.74 -9.06
CA LYS A 77 4.34 -8.27 -10.46
C LYS A 77 3.25 -7.21 -10.64
N VAL A 78 2.13 -7.35 -9.92
CA VAL A 78 1.03 -6.37 -9.92
C VAL A 78 1.47 -5.02 -9.36
N ILE A 79 2.27 -5.01 -8.29
CA ILE A 79 2.79 -3.78 -7.68
C ILE A 79 3.73 -3.08 -8.67
N ILE A 80 4.65 -3.83 -9.29
CA ILE A 80 5.59 -3.29 -10.27
C ILE A 80 4.82 -2.64 -11.44
N LYS A 81 3.84 -3.34 -12.01
CA LYS A 81 3.01 -2.79 -13.09
C LYS A 81 2.18 -1.58 -12.66
N PHE A 82 1.70 -1.55 -11.42
CA PHE A 82 0.98 -0.39 -10.89
C PHE A 82 1.92 0.82 -10.74
N LEU A 83 3.14 0.61 -10.22
CA LEU A 83 4.15 1.65 -10.11
C LEU A 83 4.58 2.17 -11.48
N MET A 84 4.70 1.31 -12.50
CA MET A 84 4.96 1.76 -13.88
C MET A 84 3.89 2.72 -14.40
N VAL A 85 2.60 2.46 -14.09
CA VAL A 85 1.50 3.39 -14.47
C VAL A 85 1.64 4.71 -13.71
N MET A 86 1.95 4.68 -12.41
CA MET A 86 2.16 5.90 -11.63
C MET A 86 3.36 6.73 -12.12
N GLN A 87 4.44 6.07 -12.53
CA GLN A 87 5.64 6.71 -13.08
C GLN A 87 5.33 7.37 -14.43
N LYS A 88 4.56 6.69 -15.29
CA LYS A 88 4.12 7.23 -16.59
C LYS A 88 3.37 8.56 -16.45
N HIS A 89 2.57 8.70 -15.40
CA HIS A 89 1.84 9.94 -15.11
C HIS A 89 2.63 10.95 -14.24
N GLY A 90 3.87 10.62 -13.84
CA GLY A 90 4.77 11.52 -13.11
C GLY A 90 4.42 11.74 -11.62
N TYR A 91 3.65 10.83 -11.00
CA TYR A 91 3.34 10.91 -9.56
C TYR A 91 4.49 10.42 -8.68
N ILE A 92 5.25 9.44 -9.16
CA ILE A 92 6.43 8.89 -8.49
C ILE A 92 7.67 9.17 -9.33
N GLY A 93 8.84 9.12 -8.69
CA GLY A 93 10.13 9.16 -9.37
C GLY A 93 10.53 7.79 -9.91
N GLU A 94 11.83 7.52 -9.88
CA GLU A 94 12.36 6.22 -10.24
C GLU A 94 12.04 5.17 -9.16
N PHE A 95 11.94 3.91 -9.59
CA PHE A 95 11.83 2.80 -8.67
C PHE A 95 12.80 1.69 -9.06
N GLU A 96 13.41 1.06 -8.06
CA GLU A 96 14.36 -0.02 -8.22
C GLU A 96 13.80 -1.31 -7.62
N TYR A 97 13.96 -2.40 -8.36
CA TYR A 97 13.64 -3.75 -7.89
C TYR A 97 14.92 -4.43 -7.39
N VAL A 98 14.96 -4.74 -6.09
CA VAL A 98 16.07 -5.46 -5.46
C VAL A 98 15.63 -6.90 -5.17
N ASP A 99 16.37 -7.87 -5.71
CA ASP A 99 16.07 -9.28 -5.49
C ASP A 99 16.80 -9.84 -4.25
N ASP A 100 16.01 -10.20 -3.24
CA ASP A 100 16.47 -10.84 -2.00
C ASP A 100 16.45 -12.39 -2.09
N HIS A 101 16.16 -12.99 -3.25
CA HIS A 101 15.87 -14.42 -3.45
C HIS A 101 14.69 -14.98 -2.64
N ARG A 102 14.00 -14.14 -1.86
CA ARG A 102 12.79 -14.50 -1.09
C ARG A 102 11.53 -13.96 -1.75
N SER A 103 11.28 -12.67 -1.61
CA SER A 103 10.07 -12.02 -2.10
C SER A 103 10.34 -10.67 -2.73
N GLY A 104 11.60 -10.35 -3.02
CA GLY A 104 12.07 -9.06 -3.49
C GLY A 104 11.74 -7.87 -2.56
N LYS A 105 12.36 -6.74 -2.86
CA LYS A 105 12.06 -5.43 -2.28
C LYS A 105 11.95 -4.43 -3.42
N ILE A 106 11.10 -3.43 -3.26
CA ILE A 106 11.01 -2.32 -4.20
C ILE A 106 11.36 -1.04 -3.44
N VAL A 107 12.34 -0.30 -3.93
CA VAL A 107 12.64 1.04 -3.44
C VAL A 107 12.00 2.03 -4.41
N VAL A 108 11.15 2.91 -3.91
CA VAL A 108 10.44 3.91 -4.71
C VAL A 108 10.85 5.30 -4.24
N GLU A 109 11.23 6.16 -5.18
CA GLU A 109 11.47 7.57 -4.94
C GLU A 109 10.15 8.36 -5.00
N LEU A 110 9.97 9.20 -4.00
CA LEU A 110 8.75 9.97 -3.75
C LEU A 110 9.00 11.44 -4.06
N ASN A 111 8.16 12.02 -4.92
CA ASN A 111 8.30 13.39 -5.42
C ASN A 111 7.45 14.40 -4.62
N GLY A 112 6.62 13.95 -3.66
CA GLY A 112 5.73 14.83 -2.89
C GLY A 112 4.48 15.27 -3.64
N ARG A 113 4.21 14.71 -4.83
CA ARG A 113 3.03 15.03 -5.66
C ARG A 113 1.82 14.14 -5.36
N LEU A 114 2.03 13.03 -4.67
CA LEU A 114 0.99 12.04 -4.39
C LEU A 114 0.13 12.49 -3.20
N ASN A 115 -1.14 12.81 -3.45
CA ASN A 115 -2.06 13.17 -2.38
C ASN A 115 -2.62 11.93 -1.70
N LYS A 116 -3.10 10.95 -2.48
CA LYS A 116 -3.67 9.70 -1.97
C LYS A 116 -3.54 8.59 -3.01
N CYS A 117 -3.10 7.43 -2.55
CA CYS A 117 -3.20 6.19 -3.30
C CYS A 117 -3.97 5.14 -2.48
N GLY A 118 -4.72 4.30 -3.16
CA GLY A 118 -5.55 3.29 -2.50
C GLY A 118 -5.93 2.15 -3.42
N VAL A 119 -6.09 0.97 -2.82
CA VAL A 119 -6.65 -0.22 -3.47
C VAL A 119 -8.13 -0.27 -3.19
N ILE A 120 -8.92 -0.68 -4.19
CA ILE A 120 -10.35 -0.94 -4.02
C ILE A 120 -10.54 -2.43 -3.76
N SER A 121 -11.25 -2.74 -2.68
CA SER A 121 -11.55 -4.12 -2.27
C SER A 121 -13.03 -4.23 -1.92
N PRO A 122 -13.77 -5.20 -2.48
CA PRO A 122 -13.35 -6.20 -3.47
C PRO A 122 -13.06 -5.61 -4.87
N ARG A 123 -12.42 -6.39 -5.75
CA ARG A 123 -12.13 -5.96 -7.14
C ARG A 123 -13.37 -6.11 -8.01
N PHE A 124 -14.12 -5.02 -8.16
CA PHE A 124 -15.33 -4.96 -8.97
C PHE A 124 -15.01 -5.05 -10.46
N ASP A 125 -15.86 -5.77 -11.19
CA ASP A 125 -15.90 -5.76 -12.64
C ASP A 125 -16.49 -4.44 -13.13
N VAL A 126 -15.88 -3.87 -14.16
CA VAL A 126 -16.23 -2.57 -14.73
C VAL A 126 -16.26 -2.70 -16.24
N GLY A 127 -17.45 -2.54 -16.81
CA GLY A 127 -17.65 -2.41 -18.24
C GLY A 127 -17.19 -1.04 -18.75
N VAL A 128 -17.01 -0.90 -20.07
CA VAL A 128 -16.56 0.35 -20.71
C VAL A 128 -17.48 1.54 -20.36
N LYS A 129 -18.80 1.30 -20.32
CA LYS A 129 -19.81 2.33 -19.97
C LYS A 129 -19.82 2.69 -18.48
N GLU A 130 -19.27 1.82 -17.64
CA GLU A 130 -19.26 2.01 -16.18
C GLU A 130 -18.00 2.76 -15.72
N ILE A 131 -17.03 3.02 -16.60
CA ILE A 131 -15.82 3.75 -16.25
C ILE A 131 -16.17 5.16 -15.74
N GLU A 132 -17.07 5.88 -16.41
CA GLU A 132 -17.53 7.22 -16.03
C GLU A 132 -18.06 7.34 -14.59
N PRO A 133 -19.05 6.53 -14.16
CA PRO A 133 -19.55 6.60 -12.80
C PRO A 133 -18.47 6.21 -11.78
N TRP A 134 -17.55 5.31 -12.11
CA TRP A 134 -16.42 4.99 -11.23
C TRP A 134 -15.45 6.17 -11.09
N THR A 135 -15.13 6.87 -12.19
CA THR A 135 -14.33 8.10 -12.17
C THR A 135 -14.97 9.17 -11.28
N ALA A 136 -16.27 9.41 -11.42
CA ALA A 136 -16.99 10.41 -10.62
C ALA A 136 -17.07 10.08 -9.12
N ARG A 137 -17.02 8.80 -8.75
CA ARG A 137 -17.07 8.36 -7.34
C ARG A 137 -15.72 8.39 -6.64
N LEU A 138 -14.65 8.09 -7.38
CA LEU A 138 -13.32 7.85 -6.81
C LEU A 138 -12.40 9.06 -6.92
N LEU A 139 -12.49 9.81 -8.01
CA LEU A 139 -11.61 10.94 -8.26
C LEU A 139 -12.25 12.25 -7.76
N PRO A 140 -11.43 13.17 -7.23
CA PRO A 140 -11.93 14.47 -6.78
C PRO A 140 -12.36 15.39 -7.95
N SER A 141 -11.78 15.20 -9.13
CA SER A 141 -12.10 15.96 -10.34
C SER A 141 -11.90 15.08 -11.58
N ARG A 142 -12.55 15.44 -12.69
CA ARG A 142 -12.41 14.73 -13.98
C ARG A 142 -11.03 14.91 -14.61
N GLN A 143 -10.33 16.00 -14.27
CA GLN A 143 -9.01 16.33 -14.81
C GLN A 143 -7.86 15.83 -13.93
N PHE A 144 -8.18 15.26 -12.76
CA PHE A 144 -7.17 14.95 -11.75
C PHE A 144 -7.33 13.55 -11.16
N GLY A 145 -6.24 12.80 -11.23
CA GLY A 145 -6.18 11.44 -10.74
C GLY A 145 -6.46 10.40 -11.81
N TYR A 146 -6.08 9.17 -11.49
CA TYR A 146 -6.23 8.04 -12.39
C TYR A 146 -6.75 6.83 -11.63
N ILE A 147 -7.66 6.12 -12.29
CA ILE A 147 -8.09 4.79 -11.88
C ILE A 147 -7.29 3.77 -12.67
N VAL A 148 -6.78 2.76 -11.98
CA VAL A 148 -6.04 1.65 -12.56
C VAL A 148 -6.95 0.42 -12.65
N LEU A 149 -7.01 -0.15 -13.84
CA LEU A 149 -7.84 -1.30 -14.19
C LEU A 149 -6.94 -2.48 -14.59
N THR A 150 -7.33 -3.70 -14.23
CA THR A 150 -6.81 -4.92 -14.85
C THR A 150 -7.73 -5.29 -16.00
N THR A 151 -7.21 -5.19 -17.22
CA THR A 151 -7.91 -5.61 -18.44
C THR A 151 -7.27 -6.88 -18.99
N SER A 152 -7.87 -7.48 -20.01
CA SER A 152 -7.28 -8.61 -20.74
C SER A 152 -5.93 -8.26 -21.39
N ALA A 153 -5.73 -7.00 -21.76
CA ALA A 153 -4.49 -6.49 -22.35
C ALA A 153 -3.45 -6.06 -21.29
N GLY A 154 -3.74 -6.25 -20.00
CA GLY A 154 -2.85 -5.93 -18.89
C GLY A 154 -3.38 -4.82 -17.98
N ILE A 155 -2.52 -4.34 -17.10
CA ILE A 155 -2.82 -3.27 -16.14
C ILE A 155 -2.59 -1.93 -16.83
N MET A 156 -3.63 -1.10 -16.87
CA MET A 156 -3.61 0.22 -17.52
C MET A 156 -4.51 1.21 -16.79
N ASP A 157 -4.39 2.48 -17.12
CA ASP A 157 -5.25 3.53 -16.66
C ASP A 157 -6.62 3.51 -17.38
N HIS A 158 -7.59 4.17 -16.76
CA HIS A 158 -8.95 4.27 -17.28
C HIS A 158 -9.07 5.08 -18.60
N GLU A 159 -8.14 5.99 -18.92
CA GLU A 159 -8.18 6.70 -20.21
C GLU A 159 -7.71 5.77 -21.33
N GLU A 160 -6.63 5.03 -21.13
CA GLU A 160 -6.19 3.99 -22.07
C GLU A 160 -7.24 2.90 -22.29
N ALA A 161 -7.88 2.45 -21.21
CA ALA A 161 -8.95 1.46 -21.28
C ALA A 161 -10.11 1.97 -22.16
N ARG A 162 -10.47 3.25 -22.04
CA ARG A 162 -11.48 3.87 -22.90
C ARG A 162 -11.03 3.96 -24.36
N ARG A 163 -9.79 4.38 -24.63
CA ARG A 163 -9.27 4.47 -26.02
C ARG A 163 -9.28 3.11 -26.72
N LYS A 164 -8.98 2.04 -25.96
CA LYS A 164 -8.98 0.66 -26.46
C LYS A 164 -10.36 0.00 -26.40
N ASN A 165 -11.38 0.67 -25.87
CA ASN A 165 -12.72 0.13 -25.63
C ASN A 165 -12.71 -1.22 -24.87
N VAL A 166 -11.85 -1.35 -23.86
CA VAL A 166 -11.74 -2.55 -23.03
C VAL A 166 -12.18 -2.27 -21.59
N GLY A 167 -13.01 -3.15 -21.06
CA GLY A 167 -13.36 -3.20 -19.64
C GLY A 167 -12.38 -4.05 -18.84
N GLY A 168 -12.63 -4.18 -17.55
CA GLY A 168 -11.78 -4.98 -16.68
C GLY A 168 -12.22 -4.97 -15.23
N LYS A 169 -11.29 -5.26 -14.33
CA LYS A 169 -11.49 -5.17 -12.89
C LYS A 169 -10.77 -3.97 -12.32
N VAL A 170 -11.42 -3.24 -11.42
CA VAL A 170 -10.78 -2.11 -10.73
C VAL A 170 -9.74 -2.64 -9.74
N LEU A 171 -8.52 -2.12 -9.84
CA LEU A 171 -7.46 -2.39 -8.87
C LEU A 171 -7.42 -1.31 -7.79
N GLY A 172 -7.37 -0.05 -8.20
CA GLY A 172 -7.14 1.05 -7.29
C GLY A 172 -7.13 2.39 -8.01
N PHE A 173 -6.82 3.42 -7.25
CA PHE A 173 -6.76 4.79 -7.72
C PHE A 173 -5.57 5.50 -7.10
N PHE A 174 -5.11 6.54 -7.77
CA PHE A 174 -4.14 7.48 -7.23
C PHE A 174 -4.43 8.88 -7.75
N TYR A 175 -4.14 9.87 -6.90
CA TYR A 175 -4.21 11.30 -7.20
C TYR A 175 -3.36 12.07 -6.19
#